data_AF-A0A0L0SUF4-F1
#
_entry.id   AF-A0A0L0SUF4-F1
#
_cell.length_a   1.000
_cell.length_b   1.000
_cell.length_c   1.000
_cell.angle_alpha   90.00
_cell.angle_beta   90.00
_cell.angle_gamma   90.00
#
_symmetry.space_group_name_H-M   'P 1'
#
loop_
_entity.id
_entity.type
_entity.pdbx_description
1 polymer ?
#
loop_
_entity_poly.entity_id
_entity_poly.type
_entity_poly.pdbx_seq_one_letter_code
_entity_poly.pdbx_strand_id
1 'polypeptide(L)' 'MSHAPDVIDAETLADVLDTGNVLVIDLRPRTAFRSAHIAGSVNLWYASVFSALRRCQSPPRRRRRW' A
#
# COMPACT_ATOMS: atom_id res chain seq x y z
N MET A 1 14.07 0.74 -16.37
CA MET A 1 12.73 0.55 -16.96
C MET A 1 11.76 0.24 -15.84
N SER A 2 10.66 0.97 -15.68
CA SER A 2 9.61 0.62 -14.71
C SER A 2 8.74 -0.47 -15.34
N HIS A 3 8.80 -1.69 -14.83
CA HIS A 3 7.77 -2.68 -15.16
C HIS A 3 6.48 -2.28 -14.46
N ALA A 4 5.37 -2.29 -15.20
CA ALA A 4 4.06 -2.26 -14.59
C ALA A 4 3.93 -3.51 -13.70
N PRO A 5 3.25 -3.40 -12.54
CA PRO A 5 3.02 -4.57 -11.70
C PRO A 5 2.20 -5.61 -12.46
N ASP A 6 2.50 -6.87 -12.20
CA ASP A 6 1.65 -7.97 -12.67
C ASP A 6 0.25 -7.84 -12.06
N VAL A 7 -0.76 -8.16 -12.86
CA VAL A 7 -2.17 -8.11 -12.46
C VAL A 7 -2.66 -9.53 -12.26
N ILE A 8 -3.38 -9.77 -11.16
CA ILE A 8 -4.06 -11.03 -10.85
C ILE A 8 -5.58 -10.78 -10.82
N ASP A 9 -6.37 -11.81 -11.13
CA ASP A 9 -7.83 -11.78 -10.99
C ASP A 9 -8.28 -12.20 -9.56
N ALA A 10 -9.59 -12.16 -9.33
CA ALA A 10 -10.17 -12.41 -8.00
C ALA A 10 -10.11 -13.88 -7.60
N GLU A 11 -10.30 -14.78 -8.57
CA GLU A 11 -10.25 -16.22 -8.40
C GLU A 11 -8.83 -16.66 -8.01
N THR A 12 -7.82 -16.21 -8.76
CA THR A 12 -6.41 -16.48 -8.45
C THR A 12 -6.02 -15.91 -7.09
N LEU A 13 -6.53 -14.72 -6.74
CA LEU A 13 -6.30 -14.13 -5.42
C LEU A 13 -6.89 -15.00 -4.31
N ALA A 14 -8.09 -15.56 -4.48
CA ALA A 14 -8.69 -16.46 -3.51
C ALA A 14 -7.83 -17.71 -3.29
N ASP A 15 -7.36 -18.34 -4.36
CA ASP A 15 -6.52 -19.54 -4.29
C ASP A 15 -5.20 -19.28 -3.52
N VAL A 16 -4.56 -18.14 -3.75
CA VAL A 16 -3.29 -17.82 -3.09
C VAL A 16 -3.47 -17.37 -1.64
N LEU A 17 -4.64 -16.80 -1.27
CA LEU A 17 -4.93 -16.43 0.11
C LEU A 17 -4.97 -17.65 1.03
N ASP A 18 -5.49 -18.78 0.53
CA ASP A 18 -5.53 -20.05 1.27
C ASP A 18 -4.13 -20.61 1.57
N THR A 19 -3.10 -20.19 0.82
CA THR A 19 -1.71 -20.62 1.06
C THR A 19 -1.05 -19.90 2.24
N GLY A 20 -1.59 -18.76 2.70
CA GLY A 20 -1.05 -17.96 3.81
C GLY A 20 0.25 -17.20 3.50
N ASN A 21 0.77 -17.26 2.27
CA ASN A 21 2.06 -16.66 1.88
C ASN A 21 1.94 -15.29 1.21
N VAL A 22 0.74 -14.68 1.24
CA VAL A 22 0.46 -13.40 0.57
C VAL A 22 0.02 -12.33 1.57
N LEU A 23 0.46 -11.10 1.34
CA LEU A 23 -0.02 -9.92 2.06
C LEU A 23 -0.84 -9.05 1.12
N VAL A 24 -2.11 -8.83 1.46
CA VAL A 24 -3.00 -7.94 0.71
C VAL A 24 -3.00 -6.56 1.36
N ILE A 25 -2.64 -5.53 0.58
CA ILE A 25 -2.63 -4.14 1.02
C ILE A 25 -3.78 -3.40 0.32
N ASP A 26 -4.76 -2.94 1.11
CA ASP A 26 -5.86 -2.12 0.62
C ASP A 26 -5.52 -0.63 0.76
N LEU A 27 -5.38 0.06 -0.38
CA LEU A 27 -4.99 1.47 -0.43
C LEU A 27 -6.18 2.46 -0.36
N ARG A 28 -7.42 1.95 -0.31
CA ARG A 28 -8.65 2.76 -0.25
C ARG A 28 -8.74 3.56 1.07
N PRO A 29 -9.58 4.61 1.14
CA PRO A 29 -9.85 5.30 2.39
C PRO A 29 -10.35 4.35 3.48
N ARG A 30 -9.96 4.63 4.73
CA ARG A 30 -10.29 3.78 5.90
C ARG A 30 -11.79 3.51 6.05
N THR A 31 -12.65 4.45 5.68
CA THR A 31 -14.11 4.28 5.76
C THR A 31 -14.60 3.19 4.81
N ALA A 32 -14.07 3.09 3.58
CA ALA A 32 -14.40 2.05 2.63
C ALA A 32 -13.93 0.67 3.12
N PHE A 33 -12.69 0.59 3.61
CA PHE A 33 -12.14 -0.64 4.19
C PHE A 33 -12.97 -1.16 5.37
N ARG A 34 -13.38 -0.26 6.28
CA ARG A 34 -14.21 -0.61 7.43
C ARG A 34 -15.61 -1.08 7.05
N SER A 35 -16.15 -0.62 5.92
CA SER A 35 -17.45 -1.07 5.42
C SER A 35 -17.37 -2.49 4.87
N ALA A 36 -16.31 -2.81 4.11
CA ALA A 36 -16.03 -4.14 3.60
C ALA A 36 -14.58 -4.24 3.11
N HIS A 37 -13.92 -5.35 3.41
CA HIS A 37 -12.57 -5.67 2.96
C HIS A 37 -12.35 -7.18 2.85
N ILE A 38 -11.29 -7.57 2.13
CA ILE A 38 -10.84 -8.96 2.02
C ILE A 38 -10.29 -9.38 3.39
N ALA A 39 -10.71 -10.55 3.89
CA ALA A 39 -10.23 -11.06 5.17
C ALA A 39 -8.68 -11.18 5.19
N GLY A 40 -8.06 -10.77 6.29
CA GLY A 40 -6.59 -10.77 6.43
C GLY A 40 -5.86 -9.61 5.74
N SER A 41 -6.55 -8.76 4.97
CA SER A 41 -5.93 -7.58 4.35
C SER A 41 -5.62 -6.47 5.37
N VAL A 42 -4.64 -5.63 5.02
CA VAL A 42 -4.23 -4.47 5.83
C VAL A 42 -4.55 -3.19 5.06
N ASN A 43 -5.21 -2.23 5.73
CA ASN A 43 -5.46 -0.92 5.14
C ASN A 43 -4.25 0.01 5.29
N LEU A 44 -3.73 0.47 4.16
CA LEU A 44 -2.68 1.48 4.10
C LEU A 44 -3.16 2.60 3.18
N TRP A 45 -3.85 3.59 3.74
CA TRP A 45 -4.45 4.65 2.92
C TRP A 45 -3.41 5.36 2.05
N TYR A 46 -3.64 5.37 0.73
CA TYR A 46 -2.70 5.87 -0.28
C TYR A 46 -2.16 7.29 0.03
N ALA A 47 -3.01 8.18 0.52
CA ALA A 47 -2.61 9.55 0.87
C ALA A 47 -1.52 9.59 1.95
N SER A 48 -1.55 8.65 2.90
CA SER A 48 -0.53 8.51 3.95
C SER A 48 0.79 8.00 3.38
N VAL A 49 0.75 7.03 2.45
CA VAL A 49 1.95 6.48 1.78
C VAL A 49 2.66 7.55 0.96
N PHE A 50 1.90 8.27 0.13
CA PHE A 50 2.47 9.30 -0.72
C PHE A 50 3.04 10.46 0.10
N SER A 51 2.39 10.82 1.21
CA SER A 51 2.90 11.82 2.15
C SER A 51 4.21 11.40 2.82
N ALA A 52 4.41 10.11 3.07
CA ALA A 52 5.66 9.58 3.60
C ALA A 52 6.78 9.58 2.54
N LEU A 53 6.49 9.08 1.33
CA LEU A 53 7.45 9.05 0.21
C LEU A 53 7.95 10.45 -0.17
N ARG A 54 7.07 11.45 -0.18
CA ARG A 54 7.45 12.85 -0.43
C ARG A 54 8.44 13.40 0.60
N ARG A 55 8.36 12.96 1.86
CA ARG A 55 9.31 13.38 2.91
C ARG A 55 10.69 12.76 2.71
N CYS A 56 10.75 11.51 2.25
CA CYS A 56 12.02 10.81 1.96
C CYS A 56 12.75 11.38 0.73
N GLN A 57 12.01 11.87 -0.26
CA GLN A 57 12.59 12.43 -1.49
C GLN A 57 12.96 13.92 -1.37
N SER A 58 12.66 14.56 -0.24
CA SER A 58 13.06 15.95 0.01
C SER A 58 14.51 15.97 0.51
N PRO A 59 15.43 16.75 -0.10
CA PRO A 59 16.80 16.84 0.41
C PRO A 59 16.78 17.31 1.87
N PRO A 60 17.66 16.76 2.74
CA PRO A 60 17.68 17.15 4.14
C PRO A 60 17.87 18.66 4.24
N ARG A 61 16.96 19.34 4.94
CA ARG A 61 17.09 20.77 5.22
C ARG A 61 18.44 20.99 5.93
N ARG A 62 19.44 21.52 5.22
CA ARG A 62 20.71 21.93 5.82
C ARG A 62 20.36 22.91 6.93
N ARG A 63 20.56 22.50 8.19
CA ARG A 63 20.51 23.42 9.32
C ARG A 63 21.61 24.45 9.08
N ARG A 64 21.24 25.70 8.84
CA ARG A 64 22.19 26.82 8.85
C ARG A 64 22.74 26.88 10.28
N ARG A 65 23.98 26.43 10.46
CA ARG A 65 24.78 26.75 11.64
C ARG A 65 25.20 28.20 11.47
N TRP A 66 24.79 29.03 12.43
CA TRP A 66 25.35 30.36 12.65
C TRP A 66 26.78 30.23 13.20
#